data_AF-A0A835HP62-F1
#
_entry.id   AF-A0A835HP62-F1
#
_cell.length_a   1.000
_cell.length_b   1.000
_cell.length_c   1.000
_cell.angle_alpha   90.00
_cell.angle_beta   90.00
_cell.angle_gamma   90.00
#
_symmetry.space_group_name_H-M   'P 1'
#
loop_
_entity.id
_entity.type
_entity.pdbx_description
1 polymer ?
#
loop_
_entity_poly.entity_id
_entity_poly.type
_entity_poly.pdbx_seq_one_letter_code
_entity_poly.pdbx_strand_id
1 'polypeptide(L)'
;MVAFAENCKVKHLRGIKKGAASDLIGPLIVGAKNLKTFKLFRCSGDWDGLLEMFAENVSCLVEVHLERPQVSDRGLGAVSNCLGLEILHLVKAPECTNVGLVADRCKHLRKLHIDGSKMNRIGDEGLIAIARRCPNLKELVLIDVNPTLLSLGLLAANCQNLECLALCGSETFGDAEISCIAANCGALRKLCIKGCPVSDHGMEALAGGCPSLVKVKVRKCRGVNWLRESHGSLAVNLDTGANEIPEDVAGEGGLEENVAGLKYFV
;
A
#
# COMPACT_ATOMS: atom_id res chain seq x y z
N MET A 1 20.57 6.06 -15.68
CA MET A 1 20.14 7.17 -14.81
C MET A 1 19.54 8.21 -15.72
N VAL A 2 18.22 8.40 -15.71
CA VAL A 2 17.60 9.50 -16.46
C VAL A 2 16.98 10.42 -15.42
N ALA A 3 17.82 11.28 -14.84
CA ALA A 3 17.35 12.55 -14.33
C ALA A 3 17.48 13.51 -15.52
N PHE A 4 16.40 13.71 -16.28
CA PHE A 4 16.31 14.89 -17.14
C PHE A 4 16.06 16.08 -16.21
N ALA A 5 17.14 16.60 -15.62
CA ALA A 5 17.14 17.84 -14.90
C ALA A 5 17.62 18.94 -15.85
N GLU A 6 16.74 19.35 -16.77
CA GLU A 6 16.85 20.64 -17.43
C GLU A 6 15.61 21.47 -17.04
N ASN A 7 15.83 22.60 -16.35
CA ASN A 7 14.89 23.70 -16.15
C ASN A 7 13.56 23.45 -15.40
N CYS A 8 13.59 23.26 -14.07
CA CYS A 8 12.44 23.49 -13.14
C CYS A 8 11.09 22.80 -13.46
N LYS A 9 11.07 21.84 -14.40
CA LYS A 9 9.86 21.17 -14.93
C LYS A 9 9.73 19.70 -14.51
N VAL A 10 10.57 19.21 -13.61
CA VAL A 10 10.54 17.79 -13.19
C VAL A 10 9.28 17.52 -12.37
N LYS A 11 8.30 16.86 -13.00
CA LYS A 11 7.04 16.45 -12.35
C LYS A 11 7.12 15.07 -11.70
N HIS A 12 8.04 14.22 -12.16
CA HIS A 12 8.21 12.85 -11.69
C HIS A 12 9.69 12.53 -11.53
N LEU A 13 10.08 12.09 -10.33
CA LEU A 13 11.38 11.48 -10.08
C LEU A 13 11.15 9.98 -9.93
N ARG A 14 11.57 9.21 -10.93
CA ARG A 14 11.42 7.76 -10.97
C ARG A 14 12.78 7.09 -11.06
N GLY A 15 12.94 5.97 -10.36
CA GLY A 15 14.03 5.04 -10.64
C GLY A 15 15.43 5.53 -10.26
N ILE A 16 15.57 6.19 -9.10
CA ILE A 16 16.87 6.23 -8.42
C ILE A 16 17.20 4.78 -8.07
N LYS A 17 18.01 4.12 -8.91
CA LYS A 17 18.41 2.71 -8.77
C LYS A 17 19.74 2.63 -8.02
N LYS A 18 19.93 1.51 -7.31
CA LYS A 18 21.13 1.02 -6.59
C LYS A 18 22.39 1.91 -6.73
N GLY A 19 22.82 2.51 -5.62
CA GLY A 19 24.13 3.18 -5.49
C GLY A 19 24.13 4.70 -5.59
N ALA A 20 22.99 5.34 -5.85
CA ALA A 20 22.90 6.80 -5.75
C ALA A 20 22.78 7.22 -4.28
N ALA A 21 23.80 7.93 -3.78
CA ALA A 21 23.78 8.55 -2.46
C ALA A 21 22.89 9.81 -2.46
N SER A 22 22.25 10.10 -1.33
CA SER A 22 21.42 11.29 -1.13
C SER A 22 22.18 12.59 -1.47
N ASP A 23 23.47 12.66 -1.15
CA ASP A 23 24.34 13.81 -1.45
C ASP A 23 24.44 14.17 -2.93
N LEU A 24 24.33 13.18 -3.82
CA LEU A 24 24.46 13.38 -5.26
C LEU A 24 23.17 13.93 -5.91
N ILE A 25 22.02 13.71 -5.25
CA ILE A 25 20.69 14.00 -5.81
C ILE A 25 19.98 15.14 -5.04
N GLY A 26 20.40 15.42 -3.81
CA GLY A 26 19.84 16.49 -2.96
C GLY A 26 19.63 17.82 -3.68
N PRO A 27 20.64 18.41 -4.34
CA PRO A 27 20.49 19.69 -5.04
C PRO A 27 19.44 19.68 -6.16
N LEU A 28 19.30 18.55 -6.86
CA LEU A 28 18.31 18.39 -7.94
C LEU A 28 16.88 18.31 -7.40
N ILE A 29 16.70 17.68 -6.23
CA ILE A 29 15.40 17.51 -5.59
C ILE A 29 14.91 18.83 -4.98
N VAL A 30 15.80 19.58 -4.32
CA VAL A 30 15.45 20.88 -3.71
C VAL A 30 14.98 21.90 -4.76
N GLY A 31 15.52 21.84 -5.99
CA GLY A 31 15.08 22.68 -7.10
C GLY A 31 13.73 22.28 -7.73
N ALA A 32 13.22 21.07 -7.45
CA ALA A 32 12.06 20.50 -8.12
C ALA A 32 10.72 20.92 -7.46
N LYS A 33 10.43 22.23 -7.42
CA LYS A 33 9.23 22.81 -6.75
C LYS A 33 7.89 22.27 -7.26
N ASN A 34 7.85 21.75 -8.48
CA ASN A 34 6.65 21.21 -9.11
C ASN A 34 6.57 19.68 -9.08
N LEU A 35 7.40 19.02 -8.27
CA LEU A 35 7.44 17.56 -8.18
C LEU A 35 6.11 17.02 -7.62
N LYS A 36 5.46 16.15 -8.40
CA LYS A 36 4.18 15.51 -8.05
C LYS A 36 4.40 14.08 -7.57
N THR A 37 5.44 13.41 -8.06
CA THR A 37 5.72 12.02 -7.75
C THR A 37 7.19 11.86 -7.36
N PHE A 38 7.41 11.25 -6.19
CA PHE A 38 8.73 10.94 -5.66
C PHE A 38 8.84 9.44 -5.42
N LYS A 39 9.77 8.76 -6.10
CA LYS A 39 9.96 7.32 -5.93
C LYS A 39 11.42 6.96 -5.67
N LEU A 40 11.67 6.28 -4.55
CA LEU A 40 12.96 5.71 -4.17
C LEU A 40 12.89 4.19 -4.22
N PHE A 41 13.88 3.57 -4.86
CA PHE A 41 13.97 2.12 -5.00
C PHE A 41 15.38 1.65 -4.67
N ARG A 42 15.54 0.90 -3.58
CA ARG A 42 16.81 0.25 -3.20
C ARG A 42 17.97 1.25 -3.10
N CYS A 43 17.68 2.40 -2.49
CA CYS A 43 18.64 3.48 -2.29
C CYS A 43 19.29 3.37 -0.91
N SER A 44 20.59 3.65 -0.84
CA SER A 44 21.38 3.71 0.39
C SER A 44 21.73 5.16 0.73
N GLY A 45 22.09 5.43 1.98
CA GLY A 45 22.41 6.77 2.50
C GLY A 45 21.32 7.34 3.39
N ASP A 46 21.61 8.47 4.05
CA ASP A 46 20.64 9.19 4.87
C ASP A 46 19.69 9.98 3.96
N TRP A 47 18.48 9.45 3.79
CA TRP A 47 17.40 10.10 3.04
C TRP A 47 16.49 10.94 3.95
N ASP A 48 16.60 10.83 5.27
CA ASP A 48 15.74 11.54 6.20
C ASP A 48 16.00 13.05 6.12
N GLY A 49 17.27 13.46 6.21
CA GLY A 49 17.64 14.88 6.11
C GLY A 49 17.29 15.48 4.73
N LEU A 50 17.40 14.69 3.66
CA LEU A 50 17.00 15.13 2.32
C LEU A 50 15.49 15.29 2.23
N LEU A 51 14.71 14.36 2.79
CA LEU A 51 13.25 14.44 2.85
C LEU A 51 12.78 15.62 3.71
N GLU A 52 13.45 15.92 4.82
CA GLU A 52 13.21 17.10 5.66
C GLU A 52 13.38 18.39 4.82
N MET A 53 14.55 18.59 4.19
CA MET A 53 14.78 19.76 3.33
C MET A 53 13.82 19.83 2.14
N PHE A 54 13.50 18.69 1.55
CA PHE A 54 12.61 18.58 0.40
C PHE A 54 11.17 18.94 0.76
N ALA A 55 10.65 18.42 1.88
CA ALA A 55 9.27 18.66 2.32
C ALA A 55 9.01 20.13 2.67
N GLU A 56 10.03 20.87 3.11
CA GLU A 56 9.93 22.32 3.32
C GLU A 56 9.76 23.11 2.02
N ASN A 57 10.32 22.61 0.91
CA ASN A 57 10.39 23.32 -0.36
C ASN A 57 9.39 22.83 -1.41
N VAL A 58 8.79 21.66 -1.22
CA VAL A 58 7.90 21.02 -2.18
C VAL A 58 6.52 20.78 -1.57
N SER A 59 5.59 21.69 -1.85
CA SER A 59 4.20 21.62 -1.37
C SER A 59 3.27 20.83 -2.30
N CYS A 60 3.75 20.46 -3.47
CA CYS A 60 2.93 19.94 -4.57
C CYS A 60 2.91 18.41 -4.69
N LEU A 61 3.56 17.68 -3.78
CA LEU A 61 3.72 16.24 -3.88
C LEU A 61 2.39 15.50 -3.69
N VAL A 62 2.12 14.54 -4.58
CA VAL A 62 0.88 13.76 -4.64
C VAL A 62 1.14 12.27 -4.41
N GLU A 63 2.28 11.76 -4.86
CA GLU A 63 2.64 10.35 -4.75
C GLU A 63 4.06 10.18 -4.18
N VAL A 64 4.19 9.37 -3.14
CA VAL A 64 5.47 8.90 -2.58
C VAL A 64 5.51 7.38 -2.65
N HIS A 65 6.60 6.85 -3.19
CA HIS A 65 6.87 5.42 -3.22
C HIS A 65 8.26 5.13 -2.69
N LEU A 66 8.36 4.41 -1.59
CA LEU A 66 9.62 3.99 -0.99
C LEU A 66 9.71 2.47 -1.01
N GLU A 67 10.59 1.90 -1.86
CA GLU A 67 10.89 0.46 -1.89
C GLU A 67 12.29 0.19 -1.38
N ARG A 68 12.42 -0.59 -0.30
CA ARG A 68 13.67 -0.87 0.41
C ARG A 68 14.51 0.41 0.64
N PRO A 69 13.92 1.47 1.22
CA PRO A 69 14.64 2.69 1.52
C PRO A 69 15.51 2.55 2.78
N GLN A 70 16.56 3.37 2.89
CA GLN A 70 17.11 3.78 4.18
C GLN A 70 16.44 5.10 4.61
N VAL A 71 15.16 5.00 4.96
CA VAL A 71 14.31 6.10 5.44
C VAL A 71 13.68 5.64 6.75
N SER A 72 13.85 6.42 7.81
CA SER A 72 13.27 6.14 9.12
C SER A 72 11.96 6.88 9.32
N ASP A 73 11.38 6.75 10.51
CA ASP A 73 10.21 7.55 10.92
C ASP A 73 10.45 9.06 10.84
N ARG A 74 11.71 9.54 10.89
CA ARG A 74 12.03 10.96 10.68
C ARG A 74 11.72 11.40 9.25
N GLY A 75 12.23 10.69 8.26
CA GLY A 75 11.95 10.99 6.84
C GLY A 75 10.48 10.78 6.49
N LEU A 76 9.82 9.76 7.07
CA LEU A 76 8.38 9.58 6.89
C LEU A 76 7.58 10.73 7.52
N GLY A 77 7.98 11.21 8.70
CA GLY A 77 7.43 12.41 9.33
C GLY A 77 7.66 13.69 8.52
N ALA A 78 8.78 13.81 7.81
CA ALA A 78 9.00 14.91 6.88
C ALA A 78 8.03 14.86 5.70
N VAL A 79 7.85 13.67 5.09
CA VAL A 79 6.88 13.45 4.01
C VAL A 79 5.46 13.84 4.42
N SER A 80 5.09 13.67 5.68
CA SER A 80 3.75 14.02 6.15
C SER A 80 3.44 15.53 6.13
N ASN A 81 4.45 16.40 5.98
CA ASN A 81 4.25 17.83 5.76
C ASN A 81 3.78 18.15 4.33
N CYS A 82 3.86 17.19 3.40
CA CYS A 82 3.27 17.30 2.06
C CYS A 82 1.74 17.11 2.14
N LEU A 83 1.02 18.18 2.51
CA LEU A 83 -0.42 18.09 2.81
C LEU A 83 -1.29 17.63 1.63
N GLY A 84 -0.82 17.78 0.39
CA GLY A 84 -1.48 17.33 -0.83
C GLY A 84 -1.23 15.86 -1.20
N LEU A 85 -0.55 15.08 -0.35
CA LEU A 85 -0.23 13.69 -0.63
C LEU A 85 -1.51 12.84 -0.72
N GLU A 86 -1.66 12.12 -1.84
CA GLU A 86 -2.81 11.24 -2.10
C GLU A 86 -2.41 9.76 -2.13
N ILE A 87 -1.15 9.44 -2.43
CA ILE A 87 -0.67 8.07 -2.61
C ILE A 87 0.63 7.87 -1.83
N LEU A 88 0.63 6.91 -0.91
CA LEU A 88 1.82 6.50 -0.16
C LEU A 88 2.04 5.00 -0.29
N HIS A 89 3.22 4.63 -0.81
CA HIS A 89 3.68 3.24 -0.86
C HIS A 89 4.92 3.09 0.01
N LEU A 90 4.85 2.20 1.00
CA LEU A 90 5.95 1.79 1.88
C LEU A 90 6.21 0.30 1.64
N VAL A 91 7.22 -0.02 0.85
CA VAL A 91 7.49 -1.40 0.41
C VAL A 91 8.82 -1.85 0.97
N LYS A 92 8.79 -2.84 1.87
CA LYS A 92 9.97 -3.41 2.54
C LYS A 92 10.84 -2.32 3.17
N ALA A 93 10.20 -1.43 3.94
CA ALA A 93 10.82 -0.30 4.63
C ALA A 93 10.96 -0.61 6.13
N PRO A 94 12.01 -1.33 6.56
CA PRO A 94 12.12 -1.86 7.93
C PRO A 94 12.32 -0.79 9.01
N GLU A 95 12.76 0.41 8.62
CA GLU A 95 13.00 1.54 9.51
C GLU A 95 11.76 2.45 9.67
N CYS A 96 10.72 2.24 8.87
CA CYS A 96 9.42 2.89 9.06
C CYS A 96 8.57 2.05 10.02
N THR A 97 8.02 2.69 11.05
CA THR A 97 7.22 2.06 12.09
C THR A 97 5.87 2.78 12.25
N ASN A 98 5.08 2.35 13.24
CA ASN A 98 3.88 3.08 13.65
C ASN A 98 4.14 4.57 13.93
N VAL A 99 5.32 4.95 14.42
CA VAL A 99 5.63 6.35 14.79
C VAL A 99 5.55 7.26 13.58
N GLY A 100 6.14 6.87 12.44
CA GLY A 100 6.09 7.66 11.22
C GLY A 100 4.66 7.79 10.67
N LEU A 101 3.85 6.75 10.76
CA LEU A 101 2.43 6.81 10.38
C LEU A 101 1.58 7.64 11.36
N VAL A 102 1.89 7.61 12.66
CA VAL A 102 1.21 8.44 13.68
C VAL A 102 1.48 9.93 13.46
N ALA A 103 2.69 10.25 12.99
CA ALA A 103 3.10 11.58 12.59
C ALA A 103 2.45 12.04 11.27
N ASP A 104 1.68 11.19 10.60
CA ASP A 104 1.01 11.55 9.36
C ASP A 104 0.05 12.74 9.55
N ARG A 105 0.04 13.64 8.57
CA ARG A 105 -0.85 14.81 8.50
C ARG A 105 -1.58 14.88 7.16
N CYS A 106 -1.42 13.88 6.30
CA CYS A 106 -1.89 13.86 4.93
C CYS A 106 -3.38 13.49 4.85
N LYS A 107 -4.26 14.45 5.15
CA LYS A 107 -5.73 14.26 5.17
C LYS A 107 -6.35 13.94 3.79
N HIS A 108 -5.58 14.09 2.71
CA HIS A 108 -5.99 13.81 1.35
C HIS A 108 -5.55 12.42 0.86
N LEU A 109 -4.97 11.59 1.72
CA LEU A 109 -4.54 10.25 1.35
C LEU A 109 -5.73 9.42 0.85
N ARG A 110 -5.59 8.89 -0.37
CA ARG A 110 -6.56 8.03 -1.06
C ARG A 110 -6.05 6.61 -1.21
N LYS A 111 -4.73 6.42 -1.28
CA LYS A 111 -4.12 5.10 -1.45
C LYS A 111 -2.97 4.91 -0.48
N LEU A 112 -3.05 3.84 0.29
CA LEU A 112 -1.98 3.38 1.16
C LEU A 112 -1.61 1.95 0.78
N HIS A 113 -0.34 1.74 0.47
CA HIS A 113 0.22 0.42 0.25
C HIS A 113 1.37 0.21 1.23
N ILE A 114 1.25 -0.80 2.09
CA ILE A 114 2.29 -1.24 3.00
C ILE A 114 2.63 -2.69 2.64
N ASP A 115 3.84 -2.90 2.14
CA ASP A 115 4.43 -4.23 1.98
C ASP A 115 5.48 -4.39 3.07
N GLY A 116 5.12 -5.20 4.07
CA GLY A 116 5.96 -5.55 5.18
C GLY A 116 7.19 -6.36 4.76
N SER A 117 8.00 -6.69 5.76
CA SER A 117 9.00 -7.72 5.66
C SER A 117 9.04 -8.45 6.99
N LYS A 118 9.92 -9.44 7.16
CA LYS A 118 10.15 -10.06 8.48
C LYS A 118 10.49 -9.05 9.60
N MET A 119 10.90 -7.84 9.24
CA MET A 119 11.23 -6.76 10.17
C MET A 119 10.14 -5.67 10.26
N ASN A 120 8.94 -5.91 9.71
CA ASN A 120 7.85 -4.94 9.74
C ASN A 120 7.50 -4.55 11.19
N ARG A 121 7.37 -3.24 11.42
CA ARG A 121 6.99 -2.64 12.71
C ARG A 121 5.76 -1.74 12.60
N ILE A 122 5.04 -1.84 11.48
CA ILE A 122 3.74 -1.21 11.30
C ILE A 122 2.64 -2.22 11.62
N GLY A 123 1.70 -1.82 12.47
CA GLY A 123 0.54 -2.61 12.91
C GLY A 123 -0.64 -1.70 13.28
N ASP A 124 -1.45 -2.13 14.25
CA ASP A 124 -2.70 -1.43 14.59
C ASP A 124 -2.53 0.04 14.93
N GLU A 125 -1.55 0.43 15.76
CA GLU A 125 -1.36 1.84 16.14
C GLU A 125 -1.17 2.77 14.93
N GLY A 126 -0.34 2.38 13.97
CA GLY A 126 -0.14 3.14 12.74
C GLY A 126 -1.40 3.18 11.88
N LEU A 127 -2.08 2.05 11.74
CA LEU A 127 -3.32 1.96 10.95
C LEU A 127 -4.49 2.74 11.57
N ILE A 128 -4.58 2.77 12.90
CA ILE A 128 -5.53 3.58 13.67
C ILE A 128 -5.28 5.08 13.42
N ALA A 129 -4.02 5.50 13.38
CA ALA A 129 -3.69 6.89 13.06
C ALA A 129 -4.14 7.27 11.64
N ILE A 130 -3.90 6.38 10.66
CA ILE A 130 -4.40 6.56 9.29
C ILE A 130 -5.93 6.63 9.27
N ALA A 131 -6.62 5.70 9.93
CA ALA A 131 -8.09 5.69 10.01
C ALA A 131 -8.67 7.00 10.56
N ARG A 132 -8.02 7.61 11.55
CA ARG A 132 -8.48 8.87 12.16
C ARG A 132 -8.22 10.10 11.30
N ARG A 133 -7.18 10.07 10.46
CA ARG A 133 -6.70 11.25 9.73
C ARG A 133 -7.06 11.26 8.24
N CYS A 134 -7.30 10.08 7.65
CA CYS A 134 -7.48 9.88 6.21
C CYS A 134 -8.89 9.38 5.86
N PRO A 135 -9.97 10.17 6.07
CA PRO A 135 -11.34 9.72 5.79
C PRO A 135 -11.63 9.49 4.29
N ASN A 136 -10.75 10.00 3.43
CA ASN A 136 -10.87 9.87 1.97
C ASN A 136 -10.14 8.65 1.40
N LEU A 137 -9.67 7.74 2.25
CA LEU A 137 -8.97 6.54 1.81
C LEU A 137 -9.89 5.67 0.95
N LYS A 138 -9.40 5.29 -0.24
CA LYS A 138 -10.11 4.50 -1.25
C LYS A 138 -9.46 3.15 -1.50
N GLU A 139 -8.15 3.05 -1.34
CA GLU A 139 -7.39 1.82 -1.57
C GLU A 139 -6.44 1.57 -0.41
N LEU A 140 -6.56 0.39 0.20
CA LEU A 140 -5.68 -0.09 1.25
C LEU A 140 -5.11 -1.45 0.84
N VAL A 141 -3.78 -1.51 0.74
CA VAL A 141 -3.04 -2.73 0.45
C VAL A 141 -2.08 -3.02 1.60
N LEU A 142 -2.22 -4.19 2.21
CA LEU A 142 -1.43 -4.66 3.34
C LEU A 142 -0.85 -6.04 2.98
N ILE A 143 0.47 -6.12 2.85
CA ILE A 143 1.21 -7.37 2.62
C ILE A 143 2.11 -7.60 3.82
N ASP A 144 2.08 -8.79 4.42
CA ASP A 144 2.84 -9.15 5.62
C ASP A 144 2.65 -8.13 6.79
N VAL A 145 1.42 -7.64 6.92
CA VAL A 145 0.95 -6.79 8.04
C VAL A 145 -0.23 -7.49 8.70
N ASN A 146 -0.28 -7.43 10.03
CA ASN A 146 -1.27 -8.11 10.86
C ASN A 146 -2.22 -7.10 11.54
N PRO A 147 -3.16 -6.48 10.81
CA PRO A 147 -4.19 -5.64 11.41
C PRO A 147 -5.21 -6.51 12.18
N THR A 148 -5.70 -6.00 13.30
CA THR A 148 -6.78 -6.65 14.06
C THR A 148 -8.09 -5.90 13.91
N LEU A 149 -9.16 -6.40 14.54
CA LEU A 149 -10.44 -5.69 14.68
C LEU A 149 -10.30 -4.25 15.20
N LEU A 150 -9.25 -3.94 16.00
CA LEU A 150 -9.05 -2.60 16.54
C LEU A 150 -8.82 -1.57 15.42
N SER A 151 -7.88 -1.85 14.52
CA SER A 151 -7.58 -0.94 13.41
C SER A 151 -8.60 -1.07 12.29
N LEU A 152 -9.03 -2.28 11.96
CA LEU A 152 -10.00 -2.52 10.88
C LEU A 152 -11.37 -1.94 11.19
N GLY A 153 -11.83 -2.03 12.44
CA GLY A 153 -13.09 -1.41 12.85
C GLY A 153 -13.06 0.10 12.70
N LEU A 154 -11.96 0.75 13.09
CA LEU A 154 -11.79 2.19 12.92
C LEU A 154 -11.61 2.60 11.45
N LEU A 155 -10.87 1.82 10.66
CA LEU A 155 -10.75 2.03 9.21
C LEU A 155 -12.13 1.93 8.56
N ALA A 156 -12.89 0.89 8.88
CA ALA A 156 -14.21 0.68 8.30
C ALA A 156 -15.22 1.75 8.73
N ALA A 157 -15.14 2.23 9.97
CA ALA A 157 -16.00 3.31 10.46
C ALA A 157 -15.67 4.68 9.87
N ASN A 158 -14.39 5.00 9.68
CA ASN A 158 -13.97 6.35 9.29
C ASN A 158 -13.68 6.51 7.79
N CYS A 159 -13.26 5.45 7.10
CA CYS A 159 -12.91 5.46 5.68
C CYS A 159 -14.06 4.90 4.83
N GLN A 160 -15.23 5.55 4.89
CA GLN A 160 -16.46 5.11 4.20
C GLN A 160 -16.35 5.05 2.66
N ASN A 161 -15.29 5.62 2.09
CA ASN A 161 -15.00 5.61 0.66
C ASN A 161 -14.04 4.47 0.25
N LEU A 162 -13.77 3.51 1.12
CA LEU A 162 -12.87 2.40 0.82
C LEU A 162 -13.45 1.49 -0.27
N GLU A 163 -12.89 1.57 -1.48
CA GLU A 163 -13.35 0.84 -2.65
C GLU A 163 -12.53 -0.44 -2.90
N CYS A 164 -11.26 -0.46 -2.48
CA CYS A 164 -10.32 -1.54 -2.74
C CYS A 164 -9.57 -1.94 -1.46
N LEU A 165 -9.66 -3.21 -1.09
CA LEU A 165 -8.93 -3.78 0.04
C LEU A 165 -8.13 -5.00 -0.42
N ALA A 166 -6.85 -5.05 -0.09
CA ALA A 166 -6.00 -6.21 -0.36
C ALA A 166 -5.17 -6.58 0.87
N LEU A 167 -5.31 -7.84 1.33
CA LEU A 167 -4.61 -8.42 2.46
C LEU A 167 -3.84 -9.65 1.96
N CYS A 168 -2.52 -9.69 2.17
CA CYS A 168 -1.67 -10.81 1.78
C CYS A 168 -0.76 -11.21 2.93
N GLY A 169 -0.76 -12.48 3.32
CA GLY A 169 0.10 -12.99 4.40
C GLY A 169 -0.27 -12.46 5.78
N SER A 170 -1.52 -12.04 5.97
CA SER A 170 -1.99 -11.56 7.27
C SER A 170 -2.49 -12.71 8.12
N GLU A 171 -1.87 -12.92 9.27
CA GLU A 171 -2.22 -14.00 10.21
C GLU A 171 -3.40 -13.63 11.11
N THR A 172 -3.74 -12.35 11.19
CA THR A 172 -4.83 -11.83 12.02
C THR A 172 -6.11 -11.56 11.24
N PHE A 173 -6.07 -11.58 9.91
CA PHE A 173 -7.24 -11.28 9.08
C PHE A 173 -8.09 -12.52 8.85
N GLY A 174 -9.03 -12.81 9.76
CA GLY A 174 -9.94 -13.95 9.70
C GLY A 174 -11.42 -13.57 9.50
N ASP A 175 -12.31 -14.47 9.89
CA ASP A 175 -13.76 -14.31 9.70
C ASP A 175 -14.35 -13.13 10.47
N ALA A 176 -13.82 -12.84 11.66
CA ALA A 176 -14.28 -11.70 12.45
C ALA A 176 -13.90 -10.38 11.78
N GLU A 177 -12.67 -10.28 11.29
CA GLU A 177 -12.15 -9.10 10.61
C GLU A 177 -12.88 -8.84 9.30
N ILE A 178 -13.07 -9.85 8.45
CA ILE A 178 -13.81 -9.68 7.19
C ILE A 178 -15.29 -9.37 7.44
N SER A 179 -15.91 -9.93 8.50
CA SER A 179 -17.29 -9.58 8.89
C SER A 179 -17.40 -8.12 9.33
N CYS A 180 -16.40 -7.62 10.06
CA CYS A 180 -16.33 -6.21 10.44
C CYS A 180 -16.25 -5.29 9.21
N ILE A 181 -15.41 -5.64 8.22
CA ILE A 181 -15.35 -4.92 6.95
C ILE A 181 -16.70 -5.02 6.22
N ALA A 182 -17.30 -6.20 6.14
CA ALA A 182 -18.56 -6.42 5.44
C ALA A 182 -19.70 -5.59 6.04
N ALA A 183 -19.75 -5.45 7.36
CA ALA A 183 -20.80 -4.68 8.04
C ALA A 183 -20.70 -3.16 7.84
N ASN A 184 -19.50 -2.63 7.52
CA ASN A 184 -19.24 -1.19 7.59
C ASN A 184 -18.75 -0.58 6.26
N CYS A 185 -18.15 -1.36 5.36
CA CYS A 185 -17.57 -0.88 4.10
C CYS A 185 -18.53 -1.06 2.92
N GLY A 186 -19.64 -0.31 2.88
CA GLY A 186 -20.66 -0.42 1.81
C GLY A 186 -20.16 -0.01 0.41
N ALA A 187 -19.09 0.80 0.35
CA ALA A 187 -18.44 1.22 -0.90
C ALA A 187 -17.41 0.21 -1.44
N LEU A 188 -17.18 -0.91 -0.75
CA LEU A 188 -16.16 -1.88 -1.14
C LEU A 188 -16.53 -2.54 -2.47
N ARG A 189 -15.67 -2.38 -3.47
CA ARG A 189 -15.86 -2.89 -4.83
C ARG A 189 -14.93 -4.05 -5.16
N LYS A 190 -13.73 -4.03 -4.59
CA LYS A 190 -12.71 -5.02 -4.88
C LYS A 190 -12.04 -5.52 -3.61
N LEU A 191 -12.02 -6.83 -3.45
CA LEU A 191 -11.34 -7.50 -2.35
C LEU A 191 -10.32 -8.51 -2.88
N CYS A 192 -9.13 -8.49 -2.29
CA CYS A 192 -8.10 -9.47 -2.58
C CYS A 192 -7.53 -10.04 -1.27
N ILE A 193 -7.62 -11.35 -1.07
CA ILE A 193 -7.12 -12.01 0.12
C ILE A 193 -6.18 -13.15 -0.30
N LYS A 194 -4.96 -13.16 0.23
CA LYS A 194 -4.00 -14.23 0.00
C LYS A 194 -3.40 -14.71 1.31
N GLY A 195 -3.47 -16.02 1.57
CA GLY A 195 -2.79 -16.63 2.72
C GLY A 195 -3.27 -16.12 4.08
N CYS A 196 -4.55 -15.73 4.19
CA CYS A 196 -5.15 -15.28 5.46
C CYS A 196 -6.06 -16.38 6.04
N PRO A 197 -6.28 -16.43 7.36
CA PRO A 197 -7.13 -17.43 8.02
C PRO A 197 -8.64 -17.15 7.86
N VAL A 198 -9.07 -16.81 6.65
CA VAL A 198 -10.49 -16.65 6.31
C VAL A 198 -11.09 -18.01 5.94
N SER A 199 -12.34 -18.21 6.33
CA SER A 199 -13.15 -19.37 5.99
C SER A 199 -14.39 -19.02 5.16
N ASP A 200 -15.15 -20.03 4.76
CA ASP A 200 -16.44 -19.84 4.09
C ASP A 200 -17.42 -18.98 4.90
N HIS A 201 -17.35 -19.02 6.23
CA HIS A 201 -18.20 -18.19 7.08
C HIS A 201 -17.92 -16.69 6.89
N GLY A 202 -16.64 -16.31 6.82
CA GLY A 202 -16.25 -14.94 6.51
C GLY A 202 -16.66 -14.52 5.09
N MET A 203 -16.61 -15.45 4.13
CA MET A 203 -17.04 -15.18 2.75
C MET A 203 -18.55 -15.01 2.62
N GLU A 204 -19.35 -15.75 3.41
CA GLU A 204 -20.81 -15.56 3.54
C GLU A 204 -21.13 -14.16 4.07
N ALA A 205 -20.45 -13.75 5.15
CA ALA A 205 -20.61 -12.41 5.72
C ALA A 205 -20.27 -11.32 4.70
N LEU A 206 -19.18 -11.49 3.94
CA LEU A 206 -18.79 -10.57 2.87
C LEU A 206 -19.86 -10.47 1.77
N ALA A 207 -20.39 -11.59 1.31
CA ALA A 207 -21.42 -11.62 0.27
C ALA A 207 -22.72 -10.94 0.70
N GLY A 208 -23.07 -11.01 1.99
CA GLY A 208 -24.24 -10.33 2.55
C GLY A 208 -24.03 -8.86 2.91
N GLY A 209 -22.79 -8.44 3.24
CA GLY A 209 -22.51 -7.10 3.78
C GLY A 209 -22.02 -6.07 2.75
N CYS A 210 -21.42 -6.49 1.63
CA CYS A 210 -20.83 -5.57 0.65
C CYS A 210 -21.64 -5.51 -0.66
N PRO A 211 -22.68 -4.66 -0.78
CA PRO A 211 -23.55 -4.62 -1.97
C PRO A 211 -22.86 -4.08 -3.23
N SER A 212 -21.76 -3.32 -3.07
CA SER A 212 -21.01 -2.74 -4.20
C SER A 212 -19.91 -3.67 -4.75
N LEU A 213 -19.78 -4.88 -4.20
CA LEU A 213 -18.67 -5.76 -4.48
C LEU A 213 -18.77 -6.36 -5.89
N VAL A 214 -17.78 -6.08 -6.73
CA VAL A 214 -17.73 -6.53 -8.13
C VAL A 214 -16.58 -7.48 -8.43
N LYS A 215 -15.57 -7.53 -7.56
CA LYS A 215 -14.39 -8.39 -7.76
C LYS A 215 -13.87 -8.93 -6.45
N VAL A 216 -13.81 -10.25 -6.34
CA VAL A 216 -13.21 -10.95 -5.21
C VAL A 216 -12.17 -11.92 -5.73
N LYS A 217 -10.98 -11.87 -5.14
CA LYS A 217 -9.88 -12.79 -5.40
C LYS A 217 -9.40 -13.38 -4.08
N VAL A 218 -9.50 -14.70 -3.94
CA VAL A 218 -9.04 -15.44 -2.76
C VAL A 218 -8.00 -16.45 -3.20
N ARG A 219 -6.83 -16.48 -2.57
CA ARG A 219 -5.76 -17.45 -2.86
C ARG A 219 -5.15 -17.99 -1.57
N LYS A 220 -4.72 -19.25 -1.56
CA LYS A 220 -3.99 -19.87 -0.44
C LYS A 220 -4.69 -19.69 0.94
N CYS A 221 -6.00 -19.47 0.98
CA CYS A 221 -6.80 -19.38 2.20
C CYS A 221 -7.43 -20.75 2.44
N ARG A 222 -6.88 -21.53 3.37
CA ARG A 222 -7.23 -22.95 3.54
C ARG A 222 -8.65 -23.17 4.07
N GLY A 223 -9.26 -22.16 4.70
CA GLY A 223 -10.62 -22.26 5.24
C GLY A 223 -11.72 -22.03 4.21
N VAL A 224 -11.38 -21.53 3.02
CA VAL A 224 -12.38 -21.20 1.98
C VAL A 224 -12.54 -22.40 1.06
N ASN A 225 -13.65 -23.14 1.22
CA ASN A 225 -14.01 -24.34 0.48
C ASN A 225 -15.26 -24.15 -0.42
N TRP A 226 -15.78 -22.92 -0.53
CA TRP A 226 -16.93 -22.51 -1.37
C TRP A 226 -16.92 -23.00 -2.83
N LEU A 227 -15.80 -23.55 -3.31
CA LEU A 227 -15.67 -24.20 -4.62
C LEU A 227 -16.31 -25.59 -4.73
N ARG A 228 -16.97 -26.14 -3.70
CA ARG A 228 -17.67 -27.43 -3.86
C ARG A 228 -19.15 -27.31 -4.20
N GLU A 229 -19.87 -26.25 -3.82
CA GLU A 229 -21.36 -26.34 -3.80
C GLU A 229 -22.17 -25.11 -4.26
N SER A 230 -21.60 -23.95 -4.62
CA SER A 230 -22.42 -22.75 -4.95
C SER A 230 -22.23 -22.20 -6.37
N HIS A 231 -23.26 -22.43 -7.20
CA HIS A 231 -23.56 -21.67 -8.42
C HIS A 231 -24.37 -20.41 -8.05
N GLY A 232 -23.83 -19.20 -8.24
CA GLY A 232 -24.68 -18.00 -8.33
C GLY A 232 -24.08 -16.66 -7.86
N SER A 233 -24.09 -15.71 -8.79
CA SER A 233 -24.19 -14.25 -8.60
C SER A 233 -22.96 -13.38 -8.25
N LEU A 234 -21.80 -13.92 -7.88
CA LEU A 234 -20.58 -13.10 -7.78
C LEU A 234 -19.55 -13.58 -8.81
N ALA A 235 -18.98 -12.67 -9.60
CA ALA A 235 -17.79 -12.94 -10.41
C ALA A 235 -16.58 -13.06 -9.48
N VAL A 236 -16.58 -14.10 -8.64
CA VAL A 236 -15.45 -14.48 -7.80
C VAL A 236 -14.44 -15.13 -8.73
N ASN A 237 -13.41 -14.40 -9.13
CA ASN A 237 -12.34 -14.97 -9.92
C ASN A 237 -11.37 -15.65 -8.95
N LEU A 238 -11.76 -16.86 -8.53
CA LEU A 238 -10.99 -17.76 -7.67
C LEU A 238 -9.94 -18.44 -8.54
N ASP A 239 -8.82 -17.76 -8.75
CA ASP A 239 -7.65 -18.41 -9.34
C ASP A 239 -6.97 -19.26 -8.25
N THR A 240 -7.57 -20.43 -7.99
CA THR A 240 -6.94 -21.53 -7.24
C THR A 240 -5.81 -22.06 -8.10
N GLY A 241 -4.60 -21.55 -7.85
CA GLY A 241 -3.42 -21.90 -8.64
C GLY A 241 -3.14 -23.40 -8.63
N ALA A 242 -3.67 -24.11 -9.61
CA ALA A 242 -3.14 -25.36 -10.11
C ALA A 242 -2.21 -25.02 -11.27
N ASN A 243 -1.00 -24.59 -10.91
CA ASN A 243 0.27 -24.66 -11.67
C ASN A 243 1.25 -23.63 -11.08
N GLU A 244 1.83 -23.94 -9.92
CA GLU A 244 3.11 -23.35 -9.55
C GLU A 244 4.19 -24.16 -10.28
N ILE A 245 4.74 -23.59 -11.35
CA ILE A 245 6.05 -24.00 -11.88
C ILE A 245 7.07 -23.64 -10.79
N PRO A 246 8.02 -24.53 -10.42
CA PRO A 246 8.99 -24.25 -9.36
C PRO A 246 9.83 -23.02 -9.71
N GLU A 247 9.94 -22.07 -8.78
CA GLU A 247 10.92 -20.99 -8.85
C GLU A 247 12.32 -21.58 -8.65
N ASP A 248 13.08 -21.68 -9.73
CA ASP A 248 14.53 -21.61 -9.64
C ASP A 248 15.17 -21.00 -10.91
N VAL A 249 16.20 -20.21 -10.65
CA VAL A 249 17.25 -19.66 -11.53
C VAL A 249 17.01 -18.30 -12.27
N ALA A 250 17.97 -17.42 -11.99
CA ALA A 250 18.24 -16.08 -12.50
C ALA A 250 18.18 -15.87 -14.03
N GLY A 251 17.91 -14.62 -14.44
CA GLY A 251 18.19 -14.12 -15.79
C GLY A 251 17.74 -12.67 -16.00
N GLU A 252 18.67 -11.79 -16.36
CA GLU A 252 18.45 -10.40 -16.78
C GLU A 252 17.63 -10.29 -18.08
N GLY A 253 16.93 -9.17 -18.27
CA GLY A 253 16.38 -8.76 -19.57
C GLY A 253 15.18 -7.83 -19.44
N GLY A 254 15.37 -6.54 -19.79
CA GLY A 254 14.33 -5.51 -19.71
C GLY A 254 13.30 -5.56 -20.86
N LEU A 255 12.22 -4.81 -20.68
CA LEU A 255 11.69 -3.78 -21.60
C LEU A 255 10.45 -3.13 -20.96
N GLU A 256 10.46 -1.80 -20.92
CA GLU A 256 9.35 -0.95 -20.49
C GLU A 256 8.20 -1.05 -21.50
N GLU A 257 6.96 -1.16 -21.02
CA GLU A 257 5.87 -0.25 -21.43
C GLU A 257 4.56 -0.47 -20.64
N ASN A 258 3.87 0.66 -20.44
CA ASN A 258 2.50 0.86 -19.99
C ASN A 258 2.17 0.67 -18.49
N VAL A 259 2.28 1.81 -17.81
CA VAL A 259 1.66 2.16 -16.53
C VAL A 259 0.16 2.37 -16.75
N ALA A 260 -0.69 1.41 -16.40
CA ALA A 260 -2.09 1.65 -16.03
C ALA A 260 -2.80 0.34 -15.64
N GLY A 261 -3.15 0.21 -14.37
CA GLY A 261 -4.15 -0.75 -13.91
C GLY A 261 -3.58 -2.09 -13.45
N LEU A 262 -3.59 -2.33 -12.14
CA LEU A 262 -3.81 -3.67 -11.60
C LEU A 262 -2.75 -4.77 -11.84
N LYS A 263 -1.52 -4.51 -12.32
CA LYS A 263 -0.72 -5.59 -12.93
C LYS A 263 -0.57 -6.85 -12.08
N TYR A 264 -0.64 -6.78 -10.76
CA TYR A 264 -1.10 -7.94 -9.99
C TYR A 264 -2.03 -7.48 -8.85
N PHE A 265 -3.29 -7.95 -8.84
CA PHE A 265 -4.19 -7.83 -7.68
C PHE A 265 -3.61 -8.80 -6.63
N VAL A 266 -2.66 -8.31 -5.82
CA VAL A 266 -1.46 -8.93 -5.21
C VAL A 266 -0.23 -8.87 -6.10
#